data_AF-A0A7Y6YXP6-F1
#
_entry.id   AF-A0A7Y6YXP6-F1
#
_cell.length_a   1.000
_cell.length_b   1.000
_cell.length_c   1.000
_cell.angle_alpha   90.00
_cell.angle_beta   90.00
_cell.angle_gamma   90.00
#
_symmetry.space_group_name_H-M   'P 1'
#
loop_
_entity.id
_entity.type
_entity.pdbx_description
1 polymer ?
#
loop_
_entity_poly.entity_id
_entity_poly.type
_entity_poly.pdbx_seq_one_letter_code
_entity_poly.pdbx_strand_id
1 'polypeptide(L)'
;MMLRNTEDTFGCIAKGFHWIMVLGFIALYVIGFYMTGLPLGPDMFEQIALHKSIGMIVLGLSVLRLVWRFTNPNPKLPSGMPTHERIGSYVSHIALYGVMIVMPLSGWAMSSAANYPVSIFGWVTMANIMDPSKEAVEFLKSFHGLMAWVILALIAVHVLAALKHHFINKDNVLTRMLPFTAFALIVMANSAQATDWTVRSEDSKLGFFATQAGAEFEGAFQKFDSQVKFDPAHPDDTQVKIIIDMASVDTQSADRDSNIVTEDWFHVAKFPTAIFETKSVREGENGGYIAVSDLTMRGVTKEVDLPFTVEIENGKAHAKGEIAVSRTDYGIGQGQWAVSTVVGDEVRIFFDLQADAQ
;
A
#
# COMPACT_ATOMS: atom_id res chain seq x y z
N MET A 1 10.24 -11.78 21.79
CA MET A 1 10.61 -12.71 20.70
C MET A 1 12.05 -13.15 20.86
N MET A 2 12.39 -14.38 20.46
CA MET A 2 13.76 -14.88 20.57
C MET A 2 14.62 -14.34 19.42
N LEU A 3 15.73 -13.68 19.74
CA LEU A 3 16.61 -13.06 18.74
C LEU A 3 17.37 -14.09 17.89
N ARG A 4 17.91 -15.13 18.53
CA ARG A 4 18.73 -16.18 17.92
C ARG A 4 17.92 -17.47 17.67
N ASN A 5 18.48 -18.34 16.84
CA ASN A 5 17.91 -19.66 16.58
C ASN A 5 18.12 -20.62 17.77
N THR A 6 17.32 -21.69 17.81
CA THR A 6 17.54 -22.88 18.65
C THR A 6 17.61 -24.13 17.77
N GLU A 7 17.77 -25.30 18.40
CA GLU A 7 17.65 -26.57 17.71
C GLU A 7 16.24 -26.85 17.18
N ASP A 8 15.22 -26.13 17.64
CA ASP A 8 13.81 -26.40 17.31
C ASP A 8 13.18 -25.30 16.44
N THR A 9 13.65 -24.04 16.52
CA THR A 9 13.04 -22.91 15.82
C THR A 9 14.02 -21.82 15.39
N PHE A 10 13.65 -21.08 14.34
CA PHE A 10 14.41 -19.91 13.91
C PHE A 10 14.09 -18.69 14.79
N GLY A 11 15.11 -17.91 15.11
CA GLY A 11 14.97 -16.62 15.80
C GLY A 11 14.40 -15.54 14.89
N CYS A 12 13.96 -14.42 15.48
CA CYS A 12 13.32 -13.33 14.74
C CYS A 12 14.27 -12.65 13.74
N ILE A 13 15.59 -12.66 13.98
CA ILE A 13 16.58 -12.12 13.02
C ILE A 13 16.65 -12.99 11.76
N ALA A 14 16.73 -14.32 11.91
CA ALA A 14 16.74 -15.25 10.77
C ALA A 14 15.43 -15.17 9.96
N LYS A 15 14.30 -15.07 10.66
CA LYS A 15 12.97 -14.88 10.05
C LYS A 15 12.87 -13.52 9.34
N GLY A 16 13.38 -12.45 9.95
CA GLY A 16 13.43 -11.13 9.34
C GLY A 16 14.23 -11.14 8.03
N PHE A 17 15.45 -11.68 8.06
CA PHE A 17 16.23 -11.89 6.83
C PHE A 17 15.46 -12.70 5.79
N HIS A 18 14.77 -13.77 6.21
CA HIS A 18 13.99 -14.59 5.28
C HIS A 18 12.90 -13.78 4.56
N TRP A 19 12.02 -13.12 5.32
CA TRP A 19 10.83 -12.50 4.77
C TRP A 19 11.10 -11.16 4.08
N ILE A 20 12.06 -10.37 4.57
CA ILE A 20 12.53 -9.17 3.85
C ILE A 20 13.10 -9.55 2.49
N MET A 21 13.88 -10.64 2.44
CA MET A 21 14.40 -11.14 1.17
C MET A 21 13.29 -11.60 0.22
N VAL A 22 12.27 -12.29 0.72
CA VAL A 22 11.10 -12.70 -0.10
C VAL A 22 10.43 -11.47 -0.72
N LEU A 23 10.15 -10.43 0.06
CA LEU A 23 9.57 -9.19 -0.45
C LEU A 23 10.49 -8.49 -1.47
N GLY A 24 11.79 -8.46 -1.19
CA GLY A 24 12.80 -7.93 -2.10
C GLY A 24 12.84 -8.68 -3.44
N PHE A 25 12.75 -10.01 -3.44
CA PHE A 25 12.68 -10.81 -4.66
C PHE A 25 11.40 -10.57 -5.45
N ILE A 26 10.24 -10.46 -4.77
CA ILE A 26 8.97 -10.12 -5.43
C ILE A 26 9.09 -8.76 -6.12
N ALA A 27 9.57 -7.74 -5.42
CA ALA A 27 9.78 -6.40 -5.97
C ALA A 27 10.75 -6.43 -7.17
N LEU A 28 11.89 -7.12 -7.04
CA LEU A 28 12.86 -7.26 -8.14
C LEU A 28 12.27 -7.94 -9.37
N TYR A 29 11.43 -8.96 -9.18
CA TYR A 29 10.78 -9.66 -10.29
C TYR A 29 9.75 -8.76 -10.97
N VAL A 30 8.89 -8.07 -10.21
CA VAL A 30 7.88 -7.14 -10.76
C VAL A 30 8.54 -6.01 -11.53
N ILE A 31 9.52 -5.33 -10.92
CA ILE A 31 10.26 -4.23 -11.58
C ILE A 31 11.03 -4.77 -12.79
N GLY A 32 11.65 -5.96 -12.67
CA GLY A 32 12.40 -6.58 -13.75
C GLY A 32 11.55 -6.87 -14.98
N PHE A 33 10.35 -7.41 -14.80
CA PHE A 33 9.41 -7.62 -15.90
C PHE A 33 8.92 -6.28 -16.48
N TYR A 34 8.53 -5.34 -15.61
CA TYR A 34 8.04 -4.03 -16.02
C TYR A 34 9.07 -3.25 -16.85
N MET A 35 10.30 -3.11 -16.36
CA MET A 35 11.35 -2.32 -17.01
C MET A 35 11.76 -2.87 -18.39
N THR A 36 11.60 -4.19 -18.61
CA THR A 36 11.91 -4.80 -19.92
C THR A 36 10.82 -4.58 -20.97
N GLY A 37 9.60 -4.22 -20.55
CA GLY A 37 8.48 -3.90 -21.43
C GLY A 37 8.38 -2.41 -21.80
N LEU A 38 9.16 -1.54 -21.15
CA LEU A 38 9.13 -0.10 -21.40
C LEU A 38 9.87 0.29 -22.69
N PRO A 39 9.42 1.35 -23.39
CA PRO A 39 10.20 1.95 -24.47
C PRO A 39 11.49 2.57 -23.91
N LEU A 40 12.51 2.67 -24.77
CA LEU A 40 13.77 3.33 -24.41
C LEU A 40 13.50 4.80 -24.06
N GLY A 41 13.73 5.19 -22.80
CA GLY A 41 13.45 6.53 -22.31
C GLY A 41 13.73 6.70 -20.81
N PRO A 42 13.47 7.88 -20.24
CA PRO A 42 13.72 8.20 -18.83
C PRO A 42 13.10 7.17 -17.87
N ASP A 43 11.83 6.83 -18.06
CA ASP A 43 11.10 5.87 -17.21
C ASP A 43 11.80 4.50 -17.15
N MET A 44 12.29 4.00 -18.29
CA MET A 44 13.05 2.74 -18.33
C MET A 44 14.35 2.85 -17.50
N PHE A 45 15.08 3.97 -17.61
CA PHE A 45 16.31 4.18 -16.86
C PHE A 45 16.08 4.31 -15.35
N GLU A 46 15.00 4.97 -14.94
CA GLU A 46 14.59 5.07 -13.54
C GLU A 46 14.27 3.70 -12.95
N GLN A 47 13.49 2.88 -13.65
CA GLN A 47 13.17 1.52 -13.22
C GLN A 47 14.41 0.62 -13.16
N ILE A 48 15.33 0.76 -14.11
CA ILE A 48 16.62 0.06 -14.07
C ILE A 48 17.44 0.50 -12.85
N ALA A 49 17.49 1.79 -12.53
CA ALA A 49 18.21 2.30 -11.36
C ALA A 49 17.59 1.77 -10.05
N LEU A 50 16.26 1.73 -9.97
CA LEU A 50 15.53 1.17 -8.84
C LEU A 50 15.81 -0.33 -8.68
N HIS A 51 15.72 -1.10 -9.78
CA HIS A 51 16.03 -2.53 -9.81
C HIS A 51 17.45 -2.82 -9.33
N LYS A 52 18.45 -2.08 -9.84
CA LYS A 52 19.85 -2.20 -9.42
C LYS A 52 20.03 -1.89 -7.93
N SER A 53 19.39 -0.84 -7.44
CA SER A 53 19.48 -0.42 -6.03
C SER A 53 18.94 -1.50 -5.09
N ILE A 54 17.72 -1.98 -5.33
CA ILE A 54 17.12 -3.07 -4.54
C ILE A 54 17.96 -4.34 -4.67
N GLY A 55 18.49 -4.64 -5.87
CA GLY A 55 19.34 -5.80 -6.12
C GLY A 55 20.61 -5.80 -5.27
N MET A 56 21.25 -4.63 -5.09
CA MET A 56 22.41 -4.47 -4.22
C MET A 56 22.07 -4.62 -2.73
N ILE A 57 20.90 -4.13 -2.30
CA ILE A 57 20.42 -4.36 -0.93
C ILE A 57 20.16 -5.85 -0.68
N VAL A 58 19.49 -6.54 -1.61
CA VAL A 58 19.24 -7.98 -1.53
C VAL A 58 20.55 -8.77 -1.55
N LEU A 59 21.57 -8.35 -2.31
CA LEU A 59 22.90 -8.96 -2.25
C LEU A 59 23.52 -8.83 -0.85
N GLY A 60 23.51 -7.62 -0.28
CA GLY A 60 24.02 -7.38 1.08
C GLY A 60 23.29 -8.22 2.13
N LEU A 61 21.95 -8.25 2.07
CA LEU A 61 21.13 -9.08 2.95
C LEU A 61 21.37 -10.58 2.74
N SER A 62 21.64 -11.03 1.52
CA SER A 62 22.00 -12.42 1.22
C SER A 62 23.29 -12.84 1.92
N VAL A 63 24.31 -11.98 1.87
CA VAL A 63 25.60 -12.20 2.54
C VAL A 63 25.40 -12.19 4.05
N LEU A 64 24.70 -11.20 4.61
CA LEU A 64 24.42 -11.13 6.05
C LEU A 64 23.62 -12.34 6.55
N ARG A 65 22.63 -12.79 5.78
CA ARG A 65 21.85 -13.99 6.08
C ARG A 65 22.70 -15.26 6.05
N LEU A 66 23.63 -15.36 5.09
CA LEU A 66 24.55 -16.49 5.01
C LEU A 66 25.53 -16.50 6.19
N VAL A 67 26.09 -15.36 6.56
CA VAL A 67 26.91 -15.21 7.77
C VAL A 67 26.10 -15.60 9.01
N TRP A 68 24.88 -15.09 9.14
CA TRP A 68 23.98 -15.41 10.25
C TRP A 68 23.71 -16.92 10.37
N ARG A 69 23.53 -17.61 9.24
CA ARG A 69 23.33 -19.07 9.17
C ARG A 69 24.53 -19.86 9.71
N PHE A 70 25.74 -19.35 9.53
CA PHE A 70 26.97 -20.00 10.04
C PHE A 70 27.27 -19.66 11.49
N THR A 71 26.85 -18.49 11.97
CA THR A 71 27.10 -18.04 13.36
C THR A 71 25.99 -18.39 14.34
N ASN A 72 24.91 -19.03 13.88
CA ASN A 72 23.77 -19.44 14.71
C ASN A 72 23.45 -20.93 14.51
N PRO A 73 22.89 -21.61 15.52
CA PRO A 73 22.42 -22.98 15.35
C PRO A 73 21.33 -23.04 14.27
N ASN A 74 21.29 -24.14 13.52
CA ASN A 74 20.22 -24.38 12.56
C ASN A 74 19.23 -25.39 13.19
N PRO A 75 17.92 -25.13 13.14
CA PRO A 75 16.93 -26.08 13.62
C PRO A 75 17.08 -27.46 12.98
N LYS A 76 17.01 -28.51 13.80
CA LYS A 76 17.15 -29.90 13.37
C LYS A 76 16.07 -30.26 12.36
N LEU A 77 16.40 -31.10 11.39
CA LEU A 77 15.41 -31.64 10.46
C LEU A 77 14.50 -32.64 11.20
N PRO A 78 13.21 -32.76 10.83
CA PRO A 78 12.30 -33.75 11.41
C PRO A 78 12.92 -35.15 11.42
N SER A 79 12.79 -35.86 12.55
CA SER A 79 13.41 -37.18 12.76
C SER A 79 12.93 -38.24 11.76
N GLY A 80 11.68 -38.15 11.29
CA GLY A 80 11.10 -39.05 10.29
C GLY A 80 11.30 -38.67 8.83
N MET A 81 12.05 -37.60 8.53
CA MET A 81 12.25 -37.12 7.16
C MET A 81 13.08 -38.13 6.32
N PRO A 82 12.55 -38.63 5.18
CA PRO A 82 13.28 -39.50 4.27
C PRO A 82 14.60 -38.92 3.79
N THR A 83 15.59 -39.78 3.51
CA THR A 83 16.95 -39.36 3.10
C THR A 83 16.96 -38.47 1.86
N HIS A 84 16.11 -38.75 0.88
CA HIS A 84 16.03 -37.95 -0.35
C HIS A 84 15.49 -36.53 -0.10
N GLU A 85 14.51 -36.35 0.80
CA GLU A 85 14.02 -35.02 1.21
C GLU A 85 15.08 -34.27 2.00
N ARG A 86 15.82 -34.97 2.87
CA ARG A 86 16.94 -34.41 3.62
C ARG A 86 18.02 -33.87 2.67
N ILE A 87 18.48 -34.69 1.72
CA ILE A 87 19.45 -34.27 0.70
C ILE A 87 18.88 -33.12 -0.14
N GLY A 88 17.63 -33.25 -0.59
CA GLY A 88 16.93 -32.21 -1.35
C GLY A 88 16.89 -30.87 -0.64
N SER A 89 16.66 -30.85 0.69
CA SER A 89 16.66 -29.63 1.49
C SER A 89 18.04 -28.95 1.51
N TYR A 90 19.13 -29.72 1.57
CA TYR A 90 20.49 -29.16 1.54
C TYR A 90 20.85 -28.64 0.16
N VAL A 91 20.57 -29.41 -0.89
CA VAL A 91 20.83 -29.03 -2.28
C VAL A 91 20.03 -27.78 -2.65
N SER A 92 18.74 -27.73 -2.30
CA SER A 92 17.89 -26.56 -2.53
C SER A 92 18.42 -25.31 -1.82
N HIS A 93 18.80 -25.41 -0.54
CA HIS A 93 19.38 -24.26 0.17
C HIS A 93 20.70 -23.80 -0.45
N ILE A 94 21.61 -24.72 -0.81
CA ILE A 94 22.88 -24.37 -1.46
C ILE A 94 22.62 -23.69 -2.80
N ALA A 95 21.72 -24.24 -3.62
CA ALA A 95 21.35 -23.67 -4.91
C ALA A 95 20.75 -22.26 -4.75
N LEU A 96 19.81 -22.09 -3.82
CA LEU A 96 19.22 -20.79 -3.52
C LEU A 96 20.29 -19.79 -3.07
N TYR A 97 21.16 -20.12 -2.11
CA TYR A 97 22.23 -19.20 -1.70
C TYR A 97 23.19 -18.86 -2.85
N GLY A 98 23.56 -19.85 -3.66
CA GLY A 98 24.38 -19.63 -4.84
C GLY A 98 23.74 -18.63 -5.80
N VAL A 99 22.49 -18.85 -6.18
CA VAL A 99 21.79 -17.97 -7.13
C VAL A 99 21.50 -16.59 -6.55
N MET A 100 21.09 -16.49 -5.27
CA MET A 100 20.84 -15.21 -4.59
C MET A 100 22.09 -14.29 -4.55
N ILE A 101 23.29 -14.86 -4.62
CA ILE A 101 24.55 -14.11 -4.64
C ILE A 101 25.04 -13.89 -6.08
N VAL A 102 25.07 -14.95 -6.90
CA VAL A 102 25.61 -14.89 -8.27
C VAL A 102 24.77 -14.02 -9.20
N MET A 103 23.44 -14.00 -9.04
CA MET A 103 22.56 -13.18 -9.88
C MET A 103 22.80 -11.67 -9.68
N PRO A 104 22.75 -11.09 -8.47
CA PRO A 104 23.04 -9.66 -8.32
C PRO A 104 24.47 -9.30 -8.74
N LEU A 105 25.45 -10.17 -8.46
CA LEU A 105 26.82 -9.98 -8.92
C LEU A 105 26.93 -9.94 -10.44
N SER A 106 26.18 -10.79 -11.17
CA SER A 106 26.17 -10.72 -12.64
C SER A 106 25.53 -9.44 -13.15
N GLY A 107 24.53 -8.89 -12.46
CA GLY A 107 23.94 -7.59 -12.79
C GLY A 107 24.89 -6.40 -12.54
N TRP A 108 25.67 -6.45 -11.47
CA TRP A 108 26.72 -5.47 -11.18
C TRP A 108 27.88 -5.57 -12.17
N ALA A 109 28.32 -6.78 -12.50
CA ALA A 109 29.30 -7.03 -13.54
C ALA A 109 28.82 -6.52 -14.89
N MET A 110 27.55 -6.77 -15.26
CA MET A 110 26.94 -6.29 -16.50
C MET A 110 26.99 -4.75 -16.58
N SER A 111 26.63 -4.07 -15.49
CA SER A 111 26.67 -2.61 -15.42
C SER A 111 28.12 -2.07 -15.49
N SER A 112 29.07 -2.76 -14.86
CA SER A 112 30.49 -2.43 -14.91
C SER A 112 31.06 -2.57 -16.32
N ALA A 113 30.76 -3.68 -17.00
CA ALA A 113 31.18 -3.95 -18.38
C ALA A 113 30.55 -2.96 -19.38
N ALA A 114 29.36 -2.43 -19.07
CA ALA A 114 28.71 -1.37 -19.86
C ALA A 114 29.27 0.03 -19.56
N ASN A 115 30.22 0.16 -18.63
CA ASN A 115 30.76 1.41 -18.11
C ASN A 115 29.71 2.35 -17.48
N TYR A 116 28.68 1.77 -16.84
CA TYR A 116 27.65 2.48 -16.09
C TYR A 116 27.67 2.02 -14.64
N PRO A 117 28.40 2.71 -13.74
CA PRO A 117 28.48 2.36 -12.33
C PRO A 117 27.10 2.20 -11.69
N VAL A 118 26.96 1.22 -10.80
CA VAL A 118 25.73 1.01 -10.04
C VAL A 118 25.66 2.04 -8.92
N SER A 119 24.63 2.89 -8.94
CA SER A 119 24.33 3.78 -7.82
C SER A 119 23.15 3.24 -7.02
N ILE A 120 23.31 3.14 -5.71
CA ILE A 120 22.28 2.71 -4.76
C ILE A 120 21.48 3.96 -4.37
N PHE A 121 20.29 4.12 -4.96
CA PHE A 121 19.36 5.25 -4.75
C PHE A 121 19.97 6.64 -4.96
N GLY A 122 21.10 6.76 -5.67
CA GLY A 122 21.85 8.01 -5.80
C GLY A 122 22.76 8.35 -4.62
N TRP A 123 22.73 7.58 -3.53
CA TRP A 123 23.50 7.86 -2.31
C TRP A 123 24.93 7.36 -2.37
N VAL A 124 25.11 6.14 -2.88
CA VAL A 124 26.41 5.45 -2.93
C VAL A 124 26.60 4.85 -4.31
N THR A 125 27.66 5.28 -4.99
CA THR A 125 28.06 4.72 -6.29
C THR A 125 29.12 3.64 -6.06
N MET A 126 28.80 2.42 -6.48
CA MET A 126 29.68 1.27 -6.37
C MET A 126 30.77 1.33 -7.43
N ALA A 127 31.99 0.92 -7.06
CA ALA A 127 33.08 0.77 -8.02
C ALA A 127 32.73 -0.27 -9.09
N ASN A 128 33.22 -0.06 -10.32
CA ASN A 128 33.14 -1.09 -11.36
C ASN A 128 34.03 -2.27 -10.95
N ILE A 129 33.51 -3.49 -11.10
CA ILE A 129 34.23 -4.73 -10.71
C ILE A 129 34.94 -5.40 -11.89
N MET A 130 34.84 -4.81 -13.07
CA MET A 130 35.55 -5.24 -14.28
C MET A 130 35.64 -4.09 -15.28
N ASP A 131 36.56 -4.23 -16.23
CA ASP A 131 36.75 -3.28 -17.32
C ASP A 131 35.60 -3.34 -18.35
N PRO A 132 35.34 -2.24 -19.07
CA PRO A 132 34.33 -2.21 -20.12
C PRO A 132 34.60 -3.22 -21.25
N SER A 133 33.59 -4.03 -21.61
CA SER A 133 33.65 -4.99 -22.74
C SER A 133 32.25 -5.27 -23.26
N LYS A 134 32.06 -5.14 -24.58
CA LYS A 134 30.75 -5.39 -25.23
C LYS A 134 30.37 -6.87 -25.17
N GLU A 135 31.37 -7.74 -25.38
CA GLU A 135 31.23 -9.20 -25.32
C GLU A 135 30.78 -9.62 -23.91
N ALA A 136 31.37 -9.03 -22.87
CA ALA A 136 30.99 -9.28 -21.49
C ALA A 136 29.55 -8.80 -21.20
N VAL A 137 29.12 -7.64 -21.71
CA VAL A 137 27.75 -7.15 -21.53
C VAL A 137 26.73 -8.12 -22.12
N GLU A 138 26.95 -8.61 -23.34
CA GLU A 138 26.02 -9.53 -24.01
C GLU A 138 25.89 -10.86 -23.27
N PHE A 139 27.04 -11.43 -22.86
CA PHE A 139 27.07 -12.65 -22.05
C PHE A 139 26.37 -12.44 -20.70
N LEU A 140 26.71 -11.39 -19.96
CA LEU A 140 26.17 -11.13 -18.62
C LEU A 140 24.68 -10.81 -18.65
N LYS A 141 24.19 -10.11 -19.68
CA LYS A 141 22.76 -9.88 -19.88
C LYS A 141 22.00 -11.20 -20.03
N SER A 142 22.52 -12.10 -20.88
CA SER A 142 21.92 -13.41 -21.12
C SER A 142 21.98 -14.29 -19.86
N PHE A 143 23.13 -14.30 -19.19
CA PHE A 143 23.34 -15.05 -17.95
C PHE A 143 22.46 -14.55 -16.81
N HIS A 144 22.33 -13.23 -16.62
CA HIS A 144 21.45 -12.63 -15.62
C HIS A 144 19.97 -12.97 -15.88
N GLY A 145 19.54 -12.89 -17.15
CA GLY A 145 18.20 -13.30 -17.57
C GLY A 145 17.91 -14.79 -17.33
N LEU A 146 18.87 -15.68 -17.63
CA LEU A 146 18.75 -17.11 -17.33
C LEU A 146 18.63 -17.35 -15.81
N MET A 147 19.46 -16.67 -15.01
CA MET A 147 19.39 -16.80 -13.55
C MET A 147 18.03 -16.37 -13.00
N ALA A 148 17.33 -15.41 -13.62
CA ALA A 148 15.98 -14.99 -13.22
C ALA A 148 14.97 -16.15 -13.30
N TRP A 149 15.04 -16.94 -14.37
CA TRP A 149 14.20 -18.15 -14.50
C TRP A 149 14.63 -19.26 -13.54
N VAL A 150 15.93 -19.44 -13.34
CA VAL A 150 16.46 -20.44 -12.40
C VAL A 150 16.01 -20.13 -10.97
N ILE A 151 16.12 -18.88 -10.50
CA ILE A 151 15.70 -18.53 -9.14
C ILE A 151 14.18 -18.69 -8.98
N LEU A 152 13.38 -18.32 -9.99
CA LEU A 152 11.92 -18.49 -9.94
C LEU A 152 11.56 -19.97 -9.78
N ALA A 153 12.18 -20.85 -10.57
CA ALA A 153 11.97 -22.29 -10.48
C ALA A 153 12.37 -22.85 -9.11
N LEU A 154 13.53 -22.42 -8.58
CA LEU A 154 14.00 -22.84 -7.25
C LEU A 154 13.08 -22.35 -6.14
N ILE A 155 12.57 -21.11 -6.21
CA ILE A 155 11.59 -20.57 -5.27
C ILE A 155 10.29 -21.36 -5.34
N ALA A 156 9.79 -21.68 -6.55
CA ALA A 156 8.59 -22.47 -6.71
C ALA A 156 8.73 -23.86 -6.06
N VAL A 157 9.83 -24.57 -6.33
CA VAL A 157 10.13 -25.86 -5.69
C VAL A 157 10.27 -25.71 -4.17
N HIS A 158 10.94 -24.68 -3.69
CA HIS A 158 11.12 -24.40 -2.27
C HIS A 158 9.78 -24.19 -1.55
N VAL A 159 8.90 -23.36 -2.12
CA VAL A 159 7.56 -23.08 -1.57
C VAL A 159 6.70 -24.35 -1.59
N LEU A 160 6.65 -25.06 -2.73
CA LEU A 160 5.89 -26.30 -2.85
C LEU A 160 6.37 -27.37 -1.86
N ALA A 161 7.68 -27.48 -1.62
CA ALA A 161 8.22 -28.38 -0.61
C ALA A 161 7.78 -27.99 0.80
N ALA A 162 7.85 -26.69 1.15
CA ALA A 162 7.39 -26.21 2.45
C ALA A 162 5.88 -26.44 2.67
N LEU A 163 5.06 -26.23 1.64
CA LEU A 163 3.62 -26.49 1.67
C LEU A 163 3.32 -27.99 1.77
N LYS A 164 4.03 -28.85 1.03
CA LYS A 164 3.94 -30.31 1.16
C LYS A 164 4.24 -30.75 2.60
N HIS A 165 5.34 -30.24 3.17
CA HIS A 165 5.71 -30.55 4.56
C HIS A 165 4.64 -30.13 5.56
N HIS A 166 4.00 -28.98 5.34
CA HIS A 166 2.94 -28.47 6.21
C HIS A 166 1.62 -29.24 6.07
N PHE A 167 1.12 -29.43 4.85
CA PHE A 167 -0.22 -29.97 4.62
C PHE A 167 -0.27 -31.50 4.51
N ILE A 168 0.79 -32.13 4.00
CA ILE A 168 0.84 -33.59 3.77
C ILE A 168 1.66 -34.26 4.86
N ASN A 169 2.91 -33.84 5.08
CA ASN A 169 3.76 -34.45 6.12
C ASN A 169 3.35 -34.04 7.54
N LYS A 170 2.59 -32.93 7.69
CA LYS A 170 2.10 -32.38 8.95
C LYS A 170 3.20 -32.13 9.98
N ASP A 171 4.36 -31.66 9.51
CA ASP A 171 5.49 -31.30 10.37
C ASP A 171 5.63 -29.78 10.53
N ASN A 172 6.65 -29.36 11.29
CA ASN A 172 6.89 -27.97 11.64
C ASN A 172 7.87 -27.23 10.70
N VAL A 173 8.20 -27.79 9.52
CA VAL A 173 9.22 -27.20 8.62
C VAL A 173 8.85 -25.79 8.18
N LEU A 174 7.59 -25.56 7.82
CA LEU A 174 7.08 -24.22 7.45
C LEU A 174 6.90 -23.35 8.70
N THR A 175 6.19 -23.87 9.71
CA THR A 175 5.76 -23.07 10.87
C THR A 175 6.94 -22.51 11.67
N ARG A 176 8.08 -23.20 11.71
CA ARG A 176 9.30 -22.68 12.35
C ARG A 176 9.96 -21.51 11.62
N MET A 177 9.66 -21.27 10.34
CA MET A 177 10.16 -20.14 9.54
C MET A 177 9.12 -19.02 9.39
N LEU A 178 7.85 -19.28 9.70
CA LEU A 178 6.86 -18.21 9.80
C LEU A 178 7.38 -17.16 10.79
N PRO A 179 7.22 -15.85 10.49
CA PRO A 179 7.79 -14.80 11.32
C PRO A 179 7.22 -14.82 12.76
N PHE A 180 6.17 -15.61 12.98
CA PHE A 180 5.30 -15.52 14.14
C PHE A 180 4.61 -16.88 14.46
N THR A 181 5.22 -17.76 15.25
CA THR A 181 4.52 -18.95 15.82
C THR A 181 3.50 -18.58 16.92
N ALA A 182 3.29 -17.29 17.17
CA ALA A 182 2.19 -16.72 17.92
C ALA A 182 1.33 -15.74 17.09
N PHE A 183 1.40 -15.76 15.74
CA PHE A 183 0.43 -15.05 14.89
C PHE A 183 -0.76 -15.89 14.46
N ALA A 184 -0.74 -17.20 14.67
CA ALA A 184 -1.94 -18.01 14.48
C ALA A 184 -3.04 -17.67 15.51
N LEU A 185 -2.77 -16.76 16.45
CA LEU A 185 -3.73 -16.07 17.31
C LEU A 185 -3.70 -14.54 17.16
N ILE A 186 -3.00 -13.96 16.19
CA ILE A 186 -3.04 -12.50 15.90
C ILE A 186 -3.60 -12.21 14.50
N VAL A 187 -3.76 -13.23 13.65
CA VAL A 187 -4.66 -13.17 12.46
C VAL A 187 -6.03 -13.81 12.77
N MET A 188 -6.26 -14.30 13.99
CA MET A 188 -7.60 -14.69 14.49
C MET A 188 -7.88 -14.25 15.94
N ALA A 189 -7.14 -13.28 16.48
CA ALA A 189 -7.54 -12.56 17.71
C ALA A 189 -7.07 -11.10 17.71
N ASN A 190 -7.21 -10.43 16.59
CA ASN A 190 -7.92 -9.15 16.63
C ASN A 190 -9.25 -9.41 15.94
N SER A 191 -10.20 -9.92 16.72
CA SER A 191 -11.50 -9.26 16.69
C SER A 191 -11.22 -7.83 17.13
N ALA A 192 -10.75 -6.98 16.21
CA ALA A 192 -10.96 -5.56 16.36
C ALA A 192 -12.48 -5.47 16.34
N GLN A 193 -13.08 -5.43 17.54
CA GLN A 193 -14.43 -4.92 17.62
C GLN A 193 -14.36 -3.57 16.94
N ALA A 194 -15.29 -3.34 16.02
CA ALA A 194 -15.34 -2.11 15.25
C ALA A 194 -15.04 -0.92 16.16
N THR A 195 -13.90 -0.28 15.90
CA THR A 195 -13.28 0.69 16.79
C THR A 195 -13.98 2.01 16.57
N ASP A 196 -14.42 2.63 17.66
CA ASP A 196 -14.97 3.98 17.61
C ASP A 196 -13.78 4.95 17.45
N TRP A 197 -13.92 5.86 16.50
CA TRP A 197 -12.90 6.85 16.17
C TRP A 197 -13.39 8.24 16.59
N THR A 198 -12.54 8.98 17.29
CA THR A 198 -12.80 10.38 17.63
C THR A 198 -12.13 11.27 16.59
N VAL A 199 -12.91 11.94 15.76
CA VAL A 199 -12.39 12.90 14.77
C VAL A 199 -11.87 14.15 15.49
N ARG A 200 -10.65 14.55 15.16
CA ARG A 200 -10.05 15.83 15.55
C ARG A 200 -10.49 16.89 14.56
N SER A 201 -11.59 17.57 14.86
CA SER A 201 -12.19 18.55 13.95
C SER A 201 -11.24 19.69 13.60
N GLU A 202 -10.35 20.10 14.51
CA GLU A 202 -9.33 21.14 14.29
C GLU A 202 -8.24 20.77 13.27
N ASP A 203 -7.97 19.47 13.11
CA ASP A 203 -6.99 18.93 12.16
C ASP A 203 -7.66 18.39 10.89
N SER A 204 -8.98 18.53 10.79
CA SER A 204 -9.80 17.94 9.75
C SER A 204 -10.44 19.02 8.86
N LYS A 205 -10.75 18.66 7.62
CA LYS A 205 -11.37 19.54 6.65
C LYS A 205 -12.48 18.84 5.87
N LEU A 206 -13.65 19.46 5.84
CA LEU A 206 -14.76 19.11 4.95
C LEU A 206 -15.03 20.28 4.03
N GLY A 207 -15.16 20.04 2.74
CA GLY A 207 -15.31 21.14 1.80
C GLY A 207 -15.76 20.70 0.42
N PHE A 208 -15.72 21.66 -0.50
CA PHE A 208 -16.07 21.47 -1.88
C PHE A 208 -15.27 22.39 -2.79
N PHE A 209 -15.07 21.95 -4.03
CA PHE A 209 -14.65 22.77 -5.15
C PHE A 209 -15.83 23.03 -6.08
N ALA A 210 -16.03 24.29 -6.44
CA ALA A 210 -17.07 24.71 -7.38
C ALA A 210 -16.53 25.74 -8.36
N THR A 211 -17.18 25.89 -9.51
CA THR A 211 -16.76 26.84 -10.56
C THR A 211 -17.74 27.98 -10.68
N GLN A 212 -17.25 29.22 -10.72
CA GLN A 212 -18.03 30.44 -10.98
C GLN A 212 -17.36 31.25 -12.09
N ALA A 213 -18.10 31.57 -13.15
CA ALA A 213 -17.60 32.28 -14.33
C ALA A 213 -16.32 31.67 -14.93
N GLY A 214 -16.18 30.34 -14.84
CA GLY A 214 -15.01 29.59 -15.34
C GLY A 214 -13.83 29.51 -14.37
N ALA A 215 -13.88 30.16 -13.21
CA ALA A 215 -12.85 30.05 -12.18
C ALA A 215 -13.29 29.09 -11.07
N GLU A 216 -12.42 28.14 -10.72
CA GLU A 216 -12.63 27.25 -9.57
C GLU A 216 -12.35 28.00 -8.26
N PHE A 217 -13.17 27.72 -7.24
CA PHE A 217 -12.95 28.16 -5.87
C PHE A 217 -13.24 27.02 -4.89
N GLU A 218 -12.62 27.12 -3.72
CA GLU A 218 -12.82 26.18 -2.63
C GLU A 218 -13.75 26.79 -1.56
N GLY A 219 -14.67 25.99 -1.05
CA GLY A 219 -15.42 26.26 0.16
C GLY A 219 -15.15 25.19 1.21
N ALA A 220 -15.12 25.57 2.49
CA ALA A 220 -14.97 24.63 3.60
C ALA A 220 -16.04 24.89 4.66
N PHE A 221 -16.40 23.87 5.43
CA PHE A 221 -17.31 23.99 6.56
C PHE A 221 -16.52 23.97 7.86
N GLN A 222 -16.64 25.04 8.64
CA GLN A 222 -15.87 25.23 9.88
C GLN A 222 -16.43 24.43 11.06
N LYS A 223 -17.66 23.91 10.96
CA LYS A 223 -18.34 23.17 12.03
C LYS A 223 -19.04 21.94 11.48
N PHE A 224 -18.73 20.80 12.06
CA PHE A 224 -19.41 19.54 11.83
C PHE A 224 -19.26 18.63 13.05
N ASP A 225 -20.25 17.79 13.25
CA ASP A 225 -20.22 16.67 14.20
C ASP A 225 -20.02 15.36 13.43
N SER A 226 -19.36 14.39 14.06
CA SER A 226 -19.09 13.11 13.44
C SER A 226 -19.22 11.96 14.44
N GLN A 227 -19.82 10.86 13.99
CA GLN A 227 -19.75 9.56 14.63
C GLN A 227 -19.09 8.63 13.61
N VAL A 228 -17.91 8.10 13.94
CA VAL A 228 -17.11 7.30 13.01
C VAL A 228 -16.78 5.98 13.69
N LYS A 229 -17.26 4.90 13.11
CA LYS A 229 -16.94 3.53 13.49
C LYS A 229 -16.47 2.82 12.23
N PHE A 230 -15.20 2.45 12.22
CA PHE A 230 -14.56 1.88 11.04
C PHE A 230 -13.60 0.77 11.46
N ASP A 231 -13.76 -0.40 10.84
CA ASP A 231 -12.83 -1.53 10.96
C ASP A 231 -12.30 -1.88 9.56
N PRO A 232 -11.00 -1.67 9.29
CA PRO A 232 -10.39 -2.09 8.02
C PRO A 232 -10.55 -3.57 7.70
N ALA A 233 -10.69 -4.44 8.73
CA ALA A 233 -10.85 -5.88 8.54
C ALA A 233 -12.29 -6.32 8.24
N HIS A 234 -13.27 -5.49 8.62
CA HIS A 234 -14.70 -5.72 8.40
C HIS A 234 -15.35 -4.42 7.89
N PRO A 235 -14.97 -3.93 6.70
CA PRO A 235 -15.49 -2.65 6.18
C PRO A 235 -17.01 -2.64 6.09
N ASP A 236 -17.65 -3.80 5.88
CA ASP A 236 -19.12 -3.92 5.84
C ASP A 236 -19.81 -3.52 7.17
N ASP A 237 -19.10 -3.56 8.31
CA ASP A 237 -19.61 -3.15 9.64
C ASP A 237 -19.43 -1.65 9.93
N THR A 238 -18.92 -0.89 8.96
CA THR A 238 -18.64 0.54 9.09
C THR A 238 -19.92 1.35 9.29
N GLN A 239 -19.89 2.26 10.26
CA GLN A 239 -20.95 3.23 10.51
C GLN A 239 -20.33 4.61 10.63
N VAL A 240 -20.60 5.47 9.66
CA VAL A 240 -20.18 6.86 9.67
C VAL A 240 -21.41 7.74 9.51
N LYS A 241 -21.53 8.71 10.40
CA LYS A 241 -22.50 9.79 10.31
C LYS A 241 -21.81 11.12 10.51
N ILE A 242 -21.90 12.00 9.52
CA ILE A 242 -21.37 13.36 9.59
C ILE A 242 -22.55 14.32 9.46
N ILE A 243 -22.64 15.27 10.39
CA ILE A 243 -23.66 16.33 10.40
C ILE A 243 -22.92 17.65 10.27
N ILE A 244 -23.13 18.33 9.15
CA ILE A 244 -22.42 19.57 8.80
C ILE A 244 -23.34 20.75 9.11
N ASP A 245 -22.84 21.74 9.86
CA ASP A 245 -23.54 23.02 10.04
C ASP A 245 -23.34 23.87 8.79
N MET A 246 -24.41 24.03 8.00
CA MET A 246 -24.36 24.72 6.72
C MET A 246 -24.14 26.23 6.85
N ALA A 247 -24.37 26.81 8.05
CA ALA A 247 -24.06 28.20 8.33
C ALA A 247 -22.55 28.44 8.51
N SER A 248 -21.77 27.37 8.71
CA SER A 248 -20.32 27.43 8.95
C SER A 248 -19.48 27.45 7.67
N VAL A 249 -20.13 27.58 6.51
CA VAL A 249 -19.45 27.66 5.21
C VAL A 249 -18.55 28.90 5.13
N ASP A 250 -17.34 28.69 4.63
CA ASP A 250 -16.34 29.71 4.38
C ASP A 250 -15.72 29.45 2.99
N THR A 251 -15.98 30.38 2.07
CA THR A 251 -15.43 30.36 0.71
C THR A 251 -14.34 31.42 0.52
N GLN A 252 -13.82 31.96 1.63
CA GLN A 252 -12.88 33.09 1.69
C GLN A 252 -13.43 34.37 1.05
N SER A 253 -14.74 34.48 0.91
CA SER A 253 -15.43 35.61 0.30
C SER A 253 -16.75 35.88 1.04
N ALA A 254 -16.73 36.92 1.88
CA ALA A 254 -17.89 37.30 2.69
C ALA A 254 -19.17 37.52 1.86
N ASP A 255 -19.04 38.07 0.65
CA ASP A 255 -20.17 38.24 -0.26
C ASP A 255 -20.73 36.89 -0.70
N ARG A 256 -19.89 35.93 -1.08
CA ARG A 256 -20.35 34.59 -1.48
C ARG A 256 -20.94 33.84 -0.29
N ASP A 257 -20.33 33.93 0.89
CA ASP A 257 -20.79 33.27 2.12
C ASP A 257 -22.16 33.80 2.55
N SER A 258 -22.39 35.12 2.43
CA SER A 258 -23.70 35.71 2.71
C SER A 258 -24.79 35.29 1.71
N ASN A 259 -24.42 34.98 0.47
CA ASN A 259 -25.36 34.55 -0.58
C ASN A 259 -25.66 33.05 -0.54
N ILE A 260 -24.65 32.21 -0.30
CA ILE A 260 -24.79 30.74 -0.39
C ILE A 260 -25.71 30.16 0.70
N VAL A 261 -25.91 30.90 1.79
CA VAL A 261 -26.82 30.49 2.88
C VAL A 261 -28.30 30.81 2.62
N THR A 262 -28.60 31.61 1.58
CA THR A 262 -29.95 32.09 1.26
C THR A 262 -30.85 31.04 0.59
N GLU A 263 -32.13 31.37 0.40
CA GLU A 263 -33.16 30.47 -0.14
C GLU A 263 -32.82 29.84 -1.50
N ASP A 264 -32.15 30.56 -2.39
CA ASP A 264 -31.80 30.02 -3.71
C ASP A 264 -30.69 28.96 -3.65
N TRP A 265 -29.91 28.92 -2.57
CA TRP A 265 -28.71 28.07 -2.43
C TRP A 265 -28.91 26.98 -1.36
N PHE A 266 -28.22 27.04 -0.22
CA PHE A 266 -28.37 26.04 0.84
C PHE A 266 -29.68 26.20 1.63
N HIS A 267 -30.30 27.40 1.62
CA HIS A 267 -31.51 27.71 2.37
C HIS A 267 -31.40 27.31 3.85
N VAL A 268 -30.32 27.76 4.49
CA VAL A 268 -29.90 27.35 5.85
C VAL A 268 -31.00 27.60 6.88
N ALA A 269 -31.80 28.65 6.71
CA ALA A 269 -32.93 28.96 7.58
C ALA A 269 -33.96 27.80 7.67
N LYS A 270 -34.10 27.00 6.60
CA LYS A 270 -34.98 25.83 6.54
C LYS A 270 -34.23 24.51 6.68
N PHE A 271 -33.01 24.45 6.17
CA PHE A 271 -32.16 23.26 6.17
C PHE A 271 -30.80 23.60 6.80
N PRO A 272 -30.71 23.70 8.13
CA PRO A 272 -29.49 24.16 8.80
C PRO A 272 -28.33 23.17 8.69
N THR A 273 -28.62 21.90 8.37
CA THR A 273 -27.63 20.82 8.33
C THR A 273 -27.65 20.06 7.02
N ALA A 274 -26.47 19.67 6.54
CA ALA A 274 -26.31 18.54 5.62
C ALA A 274 -25.90 17.30 6.41
N ILE A 275 -26.31 16.13 5.93
CA ILE A 275 -26.05 14.85 6.60
C ILE A 275 -25.47 13.88 5.59
N PHE A 276 -24.37 13.23 5.96
CA PHE A 276 -23.79 12.10 5.26
C PHE A 276 -23.86 10.88 6.18
N GLU A 277 -24.48 9.80 5.72
CA GLU A 277 -24.67 8.58 6.51
C GLU A 277 -24.37 7.34 5.66
N THR A 278 -23.41 6.52 6.08
CA THR A 278 -23.00 5.32 5.34
C THR A 278 -24.05 4.24 5.43
N LYS A 279 -24.33 3.57 4.31
CA LYS A 279 -25.14 2.34 4.24
C LYS A 279 -24.28 1.10 4.26
N SER A 280 -23.19 1.11 3.51
CA SER A 280 -22.19 0.05 3.47
C SER A 280 -20.85 0.59 2.98
N VAL A 281 -19.77 -0.11 3.33
CA VAL A 281 -18.44 0.19 2.81
C VAL A 281 -17.85 -1.10 2.26
N ARG A 282 -17.33 -1.02 1.03
CA ARG A 282 -16.70 -2.14 0.34
C ARG A 282 -15.28 -1.79 -0.07
N GLU A 283 -14.45 -2.81 -0.29
CA GLU A 283 -13.11 -2.61 -0.85
C GLU A 283 -13.20 -1.99 -2.25
N GLY A 284 -12.29 -1.05 -2.52
CA GLY A 284 -12.08 -0.41 -3.81
C GLY A 284 -10.77 -0.85 -4.47
N GLU A 285 -10.33 -0.11 -5.47
CA GLU A 285 -9.06 -0.38 -6.15
C GLU A 285 -7.86 0.15 -5.34
N ASN A 286 -6.67 -0.42 -5.56
CA ASN A 286 -5.39 0.04 -4.99
C ASN A 286 -5.35 0.19 -3.45
N GLY A 287 -6.13 -0.62 -2.73
CA GLY A 287 -6.21 -0.56 -1.26
C GLY A 287 -7.06 0.59 -0.71
N GLY A 288 -7.85 1.26 -1.57
CA GLY A 288 -8.90 2.18 -1.16
C GLY A 288 -10.22 1.46 -0.84
N TYR A 289 -11.22 2.25 -0.48
CA TYR A 289 -12.58 1.81 -0.13
C TYR A 289 -13.61 2.62 -0.91
N ILE A 290 -14.82 2.09 -1.01
CA ILE A 290 -15.99 2.81 -1.55
C ILE A 290 -17.09 2.76 -0.51
N ALA A 291 -17.48 3.93 -0.01
CA ALA A 291 -18.61 4.10 0.90
C ALA A 291 -19.89 4.40 0.13
N VAL A 292 -20.82 3.44 0.11
CA VAL A 292 -22.18 3.66 -0.38
C VAL A 292 -22.96 4.36 0.72
N SER A 293 -23.40 5.58 0.46
CA SER A 293 -23.88 6.48 1.52
C SER A 293 -25.07 7.32 1.07
N ASP A 294 -25.95 7.66 2.01
CA ASP A 294 -26.96 8.68 1.80
C ASP A 294 -26.34 10.06 2.07
N LEU A 295 -26.29 10.89 1.04
CA LEU A 295 -25.95 12.31 1.15
C LEU A 295 -27.24 13.12 1.09
N THR A 296 -27.51 13.86 2.16
CA THR A 296 -28.68 14.72 2.29
C THR A 296 -28.26 16.17 2.35
N MET A 297 -28.67 16.96 1.35
CA MET A 297 -28.44 18.40 1.29
C MET A 297 -29.74 19.10 0.90
N ARG A 298 -30.05 20.23 1.56
CA ARG A 298 -31.29 20.99 1.32
C ARG A 298 -32.57 20.13 1.41
N GLY A 299 -32.57 19.11 2.28
CA GLY A 299 -33.68 18.17 2.45
C GLY A 299 -33.87 17.15 1.32
N VAL A 300 -32.98 17.11 0.33
CA VAL A 300 -32.96 16.10 -0.73
C VAL A 300 -31.88 15.07 -0.40
N THR A 301 -32.26 13.80 -0.36
CA THR A 301 -31.35 12.68 -0.12
C THR A 301 -31.06 11.95 -1.43
N LYS A 302 -29.78 11.72 -1.71
CA LYS A 302 -29.35 10.83 -2.80
C LYS A 302 -28.30 9.85 -2.29
N GLU A 303 -28.33 8.65 -2.86
CA GLU A 303 -27.29 7.66 -2.65
C GLU A 303 -26.07 8.00 -3.51
N VAL A 304 -24.89 7.91 -2.91
CA VAL A 304 -23.61 8.23 -3.55
C VAL A 304 -22.55 7.18 -3.21
N ASP A 305 -21.68 6.91 -4.19
CA ASP A 305 -20.49 6.06 -4.01
C ASP A 305 -19.28 6.97 -3.78
N LEU A 306 -18.84 7.08 -2.53
CA LEU A 306 -17.69 7.92 -2.15
C LEU A 306 -16.42 7.06 -2.09
N PRO A 307 -15.49 7.17 -3.06
CA PRO A 307 -14.19 6.55 -2.96
C PRO A 307 -13.34 7.27 -1.90
N PHE A 308 -12.63 6.51 -1.08
CA PHE A 308 -11.73 7.06 -0.08
C PHE A 308 -10.54 6.14 0.21
N THR A 309 -9.48 6.73 0.77
CA THR A 309 -8.34 6.02 1.35
C THR A 309 -8.27 6.32 2.83
N VAL A 310 -7.68 5.40 3.59
CA VAL A 310 -7.44 5.57 5.02
C VAL A 310 -6.09 4.97 5.39
N GLU A 311 -5.26 5.77 6.03
CA GLU A 311 -3.98 5.35 6.58
C GLU A 311 -4.10 5.28 8.10
N ILE A 312 -3.79 4.12 8.68
CA ILE A 312 -3.85 3.92 10.13
C ILE A 312 -2.48 3.55 10.65
N GLU A 313 -1.92 4.39 11.51
CA GLU A 313 -0.63 4.16 12.15
C GLU A 313 -0.69 4.55 13.63
N ASN A 314 -0.24 3.66 14.52
CA ASN A 314 -0.11 3.93 15.95
C ASN A 314 -1.40 4.48 16.63
N GLY A 315 -2.57 3.99 16.21
CA GLY A 315 -3.88 4.42 16.77
C GLY A 315 -4.40 5.75 16.21
N LYS A 316 -3.76 6.30 15.17
CA LYS A 316 -4.21 7.48 14.43
C LYS A 316 -4.69 7.07 13.05
N ALA A 317 -5.82 7.61 12.62
CA ALA A 317 -6.34 7.43 11.28
C ALA A 317 -6.31 8.76 10.52
N HIS A 318 -5.87 8.68 9.26
CA HIS A 318 -5.96 9.77 8.30
C HIS A 318 -6.77 9.29 7.09
N ALA A 319 -7.99 9.80 6.92
CA ALA A 319 -8.88 9.39 5.84
C ALA A 319 -9.10 10.54 4.86
N LYS A 320 -9.07 10.24 3.55
CA LYS A 320 -9.30 11.21 2.49
C LYS A 320 -10.22 10.64 1.43
N GLY A 321 -11.12 11.46 0.91
CA GLY A 321 -11.98 11.07 -0.20
C GLY A 321 -12.55 12.28 -0.92
N GLU A 322 -12.97 12.05 -2.15
CA GLU A 322 -13.58 13.06 -3.00
C GLU A 322 -14.66 12.42 -3.86
N ILE A 323 -15.76 13.14 -4.08
CA ILE A 323 -16.83 12.76 -4.99
C ILE A 323 -17.34 13.96 -5.77
N ALA A 324 -17.63 13.77 -7.05
CA ALA A 324 -18.33 14.75 -7.87
C ALA A 324 -19.86 14.54 -7.77
N VAL A 325 -20.60 15.61 -7.52
CA VAL A 325 -22.07 15.61 -7.54
C VAL A 325 -22.60 16.77 -8.38
N SER A 326 -23.83 16.66 -8.87
CA SER A 326 -24.55 17.79 -9.45
C SER A 326 -25.20 18.61 -8.33
N ARG A 327 -25.03 19.93 -8.32
CA ARG A 327 -25.69 20.80 -7.32
C ARG A 327 -27.18 20.92 -7.58
N THR A 328 -27.60 20.92 -8.85
CA THR A 328 -29.02 21.08 -9.21
C THR A 328 -29.85 19.86 -8.85
N ASP A 329 -29.21 18.70 -8.77
CA ASP A 329 -29.77 17.45 -8.24
C ASP A 329 -30.26 17.56 -6.79
N TYR A 330 -29.68 18.46 -5.99
CA TYR A 330 -30.11 18.78 -4.62
C TYR A 330 -30.92 20.07 -4.54
N GLY A 331 -31.26 20.65 -5.69
CA GLY A 331 -31.96 21.92 -5.80
C GLY A 331 -31.13 23.12 -5.34
N ILE A 332 -29.79 23.04 -5.36
CA ILE A 332 -28.89 24.11 -4.92
C ILE A 332 -28.54 25.03 -6.10
N GLY A 333 -28.82 26.33 -5.95
CA GLY A 333 -28.67 27.35 -6.99
C GLY A 333 -29.90 27.39 -7.90
N GLN A 334 -31.00 27.93 -7.36
CA GLN A 334 -32.30 28.06 -8.04
C GLN A 334 -32.47 29.40 -8.78
N GLY A 335 -33.61 29.57 -9.45
CA GLY A 335 -33.96 30.80 -10.16
C GLY A 335 -32.96 31.12 -11.27
N GLN A 336 -32.37 32.32 -11.24
CA GLN A 336 -31.36 32.74 -12.21
C GLN A 336 -30.06 31.92 -12.14
N TRP A 337 -29.81 31.20 -11.04
CA TRP A 337 -28.64 30.36 -10.83
C TRP A 337 -28.83 28.91 -11.30
N ALA A 338 -30.03 28.54 -11.76
CA ALA A 338 -30.30 27.20 -12.28
C ALA A 338 -29.55 26.92 -13.59
N VAL A 339 -29.17 27.97 -14.33
CA VAL A 339 -28.39 27.85 -15.57
C VAL A 339 -26.91 27.65 -15.23
N SER A 340 -26.30 26.58 -15.74
CA SER A 340 -24.93 26.17 -15.41
C SER A 340 -23.81 26.99 -16.08
N THR A 341 -24.16 28.03 -16.85
CA THR A 341 -23.20 28.86 -17.58
C THR A 341 -22.47 29.85 -16.68
N VAL A 342 -23.08 30.26 -15.56
CA VAL A 342 -22.49 31.20 -14.61
C VAL A 342 -21.89 30.48 -13.41
N VAL A 343 -22.54 29.43 -12.91
CA VAL A 343 -22.02 28.56 -11.86
C VAL A 343 -22.11 27.12 -12.37
N GLY A 344 -20.98 26.42 -12.40
CA GLY A 344 -20.90 25.04 -12.84
C GLY A 344 -21.89 24.15 -12.08
N ASP A 345 -22.45 23.15 -12.76
CA ASP A 345 -23.37 22.21 -12.11
C ASP A 345 -22.64 21.14 -11.29
N GLU A 346 -21.49 20.68 -11.79
CA GLU A 346 -20.62 19.76 -11.06
C GLU A 346 -19.92 20.47 -9.89
N VAL A 347 -19.98 19.85 -8.72
CA VAL A 347 -19.32 20.25 -7.50
C VAL A 347 -18.57 19.05 -6.96
N ARG A 348 -17.27 19.20 -6.66
CA ARG A 348 -16.45 18.13 -6.08
C ARG A 348 -16.42 18.31 -4.58
N ILE A 349 -17.06 17.42 -3.84
CA ILE A 349 -17.09 17.40 -2.37
C ILE A 349 -15.91 16.56 -1.89
N PHE A 350 -15.15 17.07 -0.94
CA PHE A 350 -14.00 16.35 -0.38
C PHE A 350 -14.03 16.33 1.14
N PHE A 351 -13.33 15.33 1.69
CA PHE A 351 -12.97 15.29 3.09
C PHE A 351 -11.49 14.94 3.27
N ASP A 352 -10.90 15.49 4.33
CA ASP A 352 -9.58 15.16 4.84
C ASP A 352 -9.73 15.09 6.37
N LEU A 353 -9.93 13.88 6.90
CA LEU A 353 -10.28 13.66 8.30
C LEU A 353 -9.12 13.04 9.07
N GLN A 354 -8.86 13.59 10.23
CA GLN A 354 -7.86 13.13 11.19
C GLN A 354 -8.59 12.60 12.43
N ALA A 355 -8.31 11.37 12.84
CA ALA A 355 -8.98 10.75 13.98
C ALA A 355 -8.01 9.95 14.88
N ASP A 356 -8.41 9.78 16.14
CA ASP A 356 -7.74 8.90 17.12
C ASP A 356 -8.67 7.75 17.50
N ALA A 357 -8.11 6.55 17.65
CA ALA A 357 -8.83 5.39 18.17
C ALA A 357 -9.24 5.65 19.63
N GLN A 358 -10.46 5.25 19.99
CA GLN A 358 -10.96 5.31 21.37
C GLN A 358 -10.42 4.19 22.26
#